data_AF-A0A519XWL5-F1
#
_entry.id   AF-A0A519XWL5-F1
#
_cell.length_a   1.000
_cell.length_b   1.000
_cell.length_c   1.000
_cell.angle_alpha   90.00
_cell.angle_beta   90.00
_cell.angle_gamma   90.00
#
_symmetry.space_group_name_H-M   'P 1'
#
loop_
_entity.id
_entity.type
_entity.pdbx_description
1 polymer ?
#
loop_
_entity_poly.entity_id
_entity_poly.type
_entity_poly.pdbx_seq_one_letter_code
_entity_poly.pdbx_strand_id
1 'polypeptide(L)'
;VSASSVGSGNTFYFNNNAAISNGFADFKKRWGNRQLEDNWRQSVRSSAQETSQILAGGNVANGITTLNTGTASTEADQTSLEKQFADALPLTPALVATSNQKIIDAYFEIASFYQQELNDKAEANKVYLELLKRFPDNNHLAAIYYSLYLNYKGNEEGKSNEYRQAVLTKFPESNFAKTILDPSYSVKRDALENAINQGYNNAFDAYAQKNYPGVIKQASDNITAYPNSGLAPQYAYLKAISVGRTAKVDALLTEFNSITANYPNDLIITPLVRDHLKYIEANMEEFKRRPVALIDFDAKEPRFVSQAAPANAKPKPIENINAAVTPELTPKTTEKPTAKPVDANTDLAKPASIFSTATSNTYYYVIDVADASLTLSSSRFGIGQFNRGNYPDNDLAHKLVELDDDQLIYVTSFVDLEDAKIYEESIKSSLKNIMKVPANKYKSFIISKENFEKLTDRNRVNDYLEFYKNNY
;
A
#
# COMPACT_ATOMS: atom_id res chain seq x y z
N VAL A 1 61.86 -28.06 47.31
CA VAL A 1 61.98 -27.27 46.07
C VAL A 1 60.61 -26.66 45.80
N SER A 2 60.48 -25.36 46.00
CA SER A 2 59.25 -24.61 45.77
C SER A 2 59.03 -24.45 44.26
N ALA A 3 57.90 -24.91 43.74
CA ALA A 3 57.50 -24.68 42.36
C ALA A 3 56.59 -23.45 42.29
N SER A 4 57.06 -22.43 41.59
CA SER A 4 56.39 -21.17 41.30
C SER A 4 55.13 -21.40 40.46
N SER A 5 53.99 -20.85 40.89
CA SER A 5 52.75 -20.83 40.10
C SER A 5 52.88 -19.84 38.94
N VAL A 6 52.83 -20.34 37.71
CA VAL A 6 52.72 -19.54 36.49
C VAL A 6 51.33 -18.90 36.46
N GLY A 7 51.29 -17.56 36.45
CA GLY A 7 50.05 -16.80 36.31
C GLY A 7 49.45 -16.96 34.91
N SER A 8 48.27 -17.58 34.84
CA SER A 8 47.41 -17.55 33.66
C SER A 8 46.81 -16.14 33.52
N GLY A 9 47.48 -15.29 32.74
CA GLY A 9 46.95 -14.01 32.31
C GLY A 9 45.86 -14.23 31.27
N ASN A 10 44.60 -13.96 31.62
CA ASN A 10 43.45 -14.04 30.74
C ASN A 10 43.64 -13.07 29.54
N THR A 11 43.98 -13.60 28.36
CA THR A 11 44.45 -12.84 27.18
C THR A 11 43.35 -12.16 26.38
N PHE A 12 42.08 -12.46 26.65
CA PHE A 12 40.95 -11.83 25.95
C PHE A 12 40.70 -10.41 26.49
N TYR A 13 40.65 -9.42 25.60
CA TYR A 13 40.58 -7.99 25.93
C TYR A 13 39.46 -7.64 26.93
N PHE A 14 38.29 -8.27 26.78
CA PHE A 14 37.13 -8.05 27.65
C PHE A 14 37.19 -8.79 29.00
N ASN A 15 38.22 -9.61 29.23
CA ASN A 15 38.45 -10.31 30.50
C ASN A 15 39.58 -9.70 31.34
N ASN A 16 40.28 -8.69 30.80
CA ASN A 16 41.34 -7.97 31.50
C ASN A 16 40.79 -6.67 32.08
N ASN A 17 40.58 -6.65 33.39
CA ASN A 17 39.98 -5.51 34.08
C ASN A 17 40.80 -4.22 33.94
N ALA A 18 42.13 -4.33 33.83
CA ALA A 18 43.01 -3.18 33.59
C ALA A 18 42.88 -2.66 32.15
N ALA A 19 42.76 -3.55 31.16
CA ALA A 19 42.54 -3.16 29.76
C ALA A 19 41.18 -2.48 29.57
N ILE A 20 40.11 -3.01 30.19
CA ILE A 20 38.77 -2.41 30.19
C ILE A 20 38.81 -1.02 30.84
N SER A 21 39.50 -0.90 31.99
CA SER A 21 39.61 0.37 32.69
C SER A 21 40.36 1.43 31.89
N ASN A 22 41.46 1.03 31.26
CA ASN A 22 42.23 1.91 30.38
C ASN A 22 41.42 2.30 29.13
N GLY A 23 40.73 1.36 28.50
CA GLY A 23 39.88 1.62 27.34
C GLY A 23 38.71 2.56 27.65
N PHE A 24 38.09 2.41 28.82
CA PHE A 24 37.05 3.33 29.30
C PHE A 24 37.61 4.75 29.55
N ALA A 25 38.77 4.85 30.20
CA ALA A 25 39.43 6.13 30.43
C ALA A 25 39.83 6.81 29.10
N ASP A 26 40.37 6.07 28.15
CA ASP A 26 40.73 6.57 26.82
C ASP A 26 39.50 6.99 26.01
N PHE A 27 38.42 6.23 26.10
CA PHE A 27 37.14 6.57 25.50
C PHE A 27 36.62 7.89 26.05
N LYS A 28 36.57 8.03 27.39
CA LYS A 28 36.12 9.25 28.06
C LYS A 28 37.04 10.44 27.78
N LYS A 29 38.35 10.22 27.63
CA LYS A 29 39.30 11.26 27.24
C LYS A 29 39.07 11.75 25.81
N ARG A 30 38.76 10.86 24.87
CA ARG A 30 38.55 11.19 23.45
C ARG A 30 37.15 11.73 23.17
N TRP A 31 36.14 11.24 23.88
CA TRP A 31 34.74 11.44 23.54
C TRP A 31 33.90 11.98 24.71
N GLY A 32 34.45 12.21 25.90
CA GLY A 32 33.65 12.60 27.06
C GLY A 32 32.67 11.52 27.52
N ASN A 33 31.68 11.89 28.31
CA ASN A 33 30.59 10.98 28.66
C ASN A 33 29.62 10.91 27.46
N ARG A 34 29.49 9.73 26.83
CA ARG A 34 28.57 9.51 25.72
C ARG A 34 27.41 8.60 26.14
N GLN A 35 26.22 8.91 25.66
CA GLN A 35 25.11 7.98 25.69
C GLN A 35 25.17 6.99 24.53
N LEU A 36 24.51 5.85 24.71
CA LEU A 36 24.29 4.88 23.65
C LEU A 36 23.16 5.39 22.74
N GLU A 37 23.53 5.98 21.60
CA GLU A 37 22.62 6.53 20.60
C GLU A 37 23.23 6.47 19.19
N ASP A 38 22.41 6.62 18.16
CA ASP A 38 22.89 6.71 16.78
C ASP A 38 23.73 7.97 16.57
N ASN A 39 24.72 7.90 15.67
CA ASN A 39 25.66 9.00 15.40
C ASN A 39 26.44 9.48 16.64
N TRP A 40 26.70 8.61 17.62
CA TRP A 40 27.44 8.96 18.84
C TRP A 40 28.90 9.40 18.60
N ARG A 41 29.52 9.07 17.46
CA ARG A 41 30.91 9.39 17.08
C ARG A 41 31.10 10.75 16.41
N GLN A 42 30.38 11.79 16.85
CA GLN A 42 30.60 13.15 16.35
C GLN A 42 31.87 13.76 16.96
N SER A 43 32.76 14.26 16.11
CA SER A 43 34.07 14.84 16.49
C SER A 43 33.96 16.18 17.23
N VAL A 44 32.86 16.91 17.03
CA VAL A 44 32.56 18.18 17.70
C VAL A 44 31.13 18.12 18.21
N ARG A 45 30.94 18.28 19.53
CA ARG A 45 29.63 18.52 20.16
C ARG A 45 29.70 19.83 20.92
N SER A 46 28.61 20.59 20.90
CA SER A 46 28.51 21.81 21.70
C SER A 46 28.37 21.48 23.19
N SER A 47 28.88 22.33 24.07
CA SER A 47 28.73 22.19 25.54
C SER A 47 27.27 22.22 26.00
N ALA A 48 26.37 22.80 25.20
CA ALA A 48 24.93 22.73 25.38
C ALA A 48 24.38 21.31 25.21
N GLN A 49 24.88 20.52 24.26
CA GLN A 49 24.48 19.13 24.05
C GLN A 49 24.93 18.21 25.20
N GLU A 50 26.12 18.42 25.76
CA GLU A 50 26.60 17.64 26.93
C GLU A 50 25.78 17.92 28.20
N THR A 51 25.35 19.16 28.40
CA THR A 51 24.56 19.56 29.58
C THR A 51 23.13 19.02 29.52
N SER A 52 22.50 19.04 28.33
CA SER A 52 21.15 18.49 28.12
C SER A 52 21.09 16.97 28.30
N GLN A 53 22.16 16.22 27.98
CA GLN A 53 22.21 14.75 28.13
C GLN A 53 22.37 14.28 29.59
N ILE A 54 22.98 15.10 30.45
CA ILE A 54 23.08 14.80 31.89
C ILE A 54 21.73 15.00 32.59
N LEU A 55 20.92 15.98 32.12
CA LEU A 55 19.58 16.25 32.67
C LEU A 55 18.50 15.29 32.14
N ALA A 56 18.67 14.71 30.95
CA ALA A 56 17.68 13.85 30.29
C ALA A 56 17.66 12.38 30.77
N GLY A 57 18.45 12.01 31.79
CA GLY A 57 18.35 10.69 32.44
C GLY A 57 18.74 9.46 31.60
N GLY A 58 19.30 9.62 30.40
CA GLY A 58 19.69 8.48 29.57
C GLY A 58 20.98 7.79 30.03
N ASN A 59 21.22 6.58 29.51
CA ASN A 59 22.33 5.70 29.90
C ASN A 59 23.68 6.23 29.39
N VAL A 60 24.26 7.19 30.10
CA VAL A 60 25.65 7.62 29.96
C VAL A 60 26.57 6.57 30.59
N ALA A 61 27.64 6.20 29.89
CA ALA A 61 28.68 5.31 30.43
C ALA A 61 29.46 6.01 31.57
N ASN A 62 28.90 6.00 32.78
CA ASN A 62 29.43 6.72 33.95
C ASN A 62 30.31 5.84 34.85
N GLY A 63 30.52 4.57 34.51
CA GLY A 63 31.37 3.66 35.27
C GLY A 63 31.65 2.36 34.52
N ILE A 64 32.56 1.56 35.08
CA ILE A 64 32.88 0.22 34.60
C ILE A 64 32.12 -0.76 35.48
N THR A 65 31.10 -1.42 34.93
CA THR A 65 30.43 -2.53 35.62
C THR A 65 31.24 -3.79 35.34
N THR A 66 31.99 -4.27 36.34
CA THR A 66 32.72 -5.53 36.21
C THR A 66 31.73 -6.69 36.23
N LEU A 67 31.61 -7.42 35.12
CA LEU A 67 30.94 -8.73 35.03
C LEU A 67 31.71 -9.75 35.87
N ASN A 68 31.56 -9.69 37.18
CA ASN A 68 31.94 -10.77 38.09
C ASN A 68 31.23 -10.56 39.42
N THR A 69 29.96 -10.96 39.47
CA THR A 69 29.30 -11.52 40.67
C THR A 69 27.91 -12.03 40.29
N GLY A 70 27.79 -13.34 40.07
CA GLY A 70 26.74 -14.17 40.68
C GLY A 70 25.24 -13.86 40.45
N THR A 71 24.84 -13.00 39.54
CA THR A 71 23.45 -12.96 39.07
C THR A 71 23.34 -13.79 37.81
N ALA A 72 22.49 -14.82 37.84
CA ALA A 72 22.09 -15.56 36.66
C ALA A 72 21.62 -14.57 35.59
N SER A 73 22.52 -14.25 34.67
CA SER A 73 22.15 -13.78 33.34
C SER A 73 21.24 -14.85 32.80
N THR A 74 19.97 -14.52 32.60
CA THR A 74 19.07 -15.31 31.80
C THR A 74 19.79 -15.68 30.52
N GLU A 75 20.23 -16.94 30.39
CA GLU A 75 20.78 -17.53 29.16
C GLU A 75 19.76 -17.49 27.99
N ALA A 76 18.60 -16.87 28.20
CA ALA A 76 17.54 -16.65 27.23
C ALA A 76 17.82 -15.54 26.19
N ASP A 77 18.92 -14.77 26.26
CA ASP A 77 19.02 -13.52 25.45
C ASP A 77 20.10 -13.46 24.35
N GLN A 78 21.16 -14.28 24.40
CA GLN A 78 22.19 -14.26 23.35
C GLN A 78 21.91 -15.32 22.26
N THR A 79 21.58 -16.54 22.69
CA THR A 79 21.17 -17.63 21.78
C THR A 79 19.83 -17.34 21.08
N SER A 80 18.95 -16.55 21.70
CA SER A 80 17.68 -16.14 21.09
C SER A 80 17.87 -15.07 20.02
N LEU A 81 18.77 -14.10 20.22
CA LEU A 81 19.10 -13.07 19.22
C LEU A 81 19.85 -13.67 18.02
N GLU A 82 20.84 -14.53 18.29
CA GLU A 82 21.57 -15.26 17.24
C GLU A 82 20.62 -16.09 16.40
N LYS A 83 19.68 -16.80 17.06
CA LYS A 83 18.62 -17.54 16.39
C LYS A 83 17.68 -16.63 15.59
N GLN A 84 17.29 -15.48 16.13
CA GLN A 84 16.45 -14.51 15.40
C GLN A 84 17.14 -14.00 14.12
N PHE A 85 18.43 -13.65 14.19
CA PHE A 85 19.17 -13.24 13.00
C PHE A 85 19.37 -14.39 12.02
N ALA A 86 19.64 -15.60 12.50
CA ALA A 86 19.78 -16.78 11.66
C ALA A 86 18.46 -17.15 10.95
N ASP A 87 17.34 -17.09 11.67
CA ASP A 87 16.00 -17.36 11.13
C ASP A 87 15.57 -16.28 10.12
N ALA A 88 16.07 -15.05 10.24
CA ALA A 88 15.83 -13.95 9.29
C ALA A 88 16.65 -14.02 8.00
N LEU A 89 17.65 -14.93 7.90
CA LEU A 89 18.44 -15.06 6.69
C LEU A 89 17.61 -15.69 5.57
N PRO A 90 17.66 -15.13 4.34
CA PRO A 90 16.98 -15.70 3.20
C PRO A 90 17.75 -16.93 2.69
N LEU A 91 17.55 -18.07 3.34
CA LEU A 91 18.29 -19.31 3.04
C LEU A 91 17.56 -20.23 2.05
N THR A 92 16.25 -20.03 1.86
CA THR A 92 15.46 -20.80 0.88
C THR A 92 15.47 -20.12 -0.49
N PRO A 93 15.31 -20.86 -1.60
CA PRO A 93 15.23 -20.25 -2.93
C PRO A 93 14.16 -19.16 -3.05
N ALA A 94 13.00 -19.33 -2.41
CA ALA A 94 11.92 -18.35 -2.40
C ALA A 94 12.31 -17.07 -1.63
N LEU A 95 12.96 -17.22 -0.47
CA LEU A 95 13.44 -16.08 0.31
C LEU A 95 14.60 -15.36 -0.40
N VAL A 96 15.51 -16.10 -1.05
CA VAL A 96 16.58 -15.52 -1.89
C VAL A 96 15.98 -14.76 -3.06
N ALA A 97 14.97 -15.30 -3.74
CA ALA A 97 14.29 -14.61 -4.83
C ALA A 97 13.64 -13.31 -4.35
N THR A 98 12.97 -13.34 -3.19
CA THR A 98 12.39 -12.14 -2.55
C THR A 98 13.47 -11.11 -2.20
N SER A 99 14.60 -11.55 -1.65
CA SER A 99 15.75 -10.70 -1.35
C SER A 99 16.34 -10.07 -2.61
N ASN A 100 16.54 -10.87 -3.66
CA ASN A 100 17.03 -10.39 -4.95
C ASN A 100 16.06 -9.40 -5.59
N GLN A 101 14.75 -9.61 -5.45
CA GLN A 101 13.75 -8.66 -5.94
C GLN A 101 13.91 -7.29 -5.27
N LYS A 102 14.09 -7.25 -3.94
CA LYS A 102 14.38 -5.98 -3.23
C LYS A 102 15.64 -5.28 -3.75
N ILE A 103 16.68 -6.06 -4.06
CA ILE A 103 17.93 -5.51 -4.65
C ILE A 103 17.65 -4.97 -6.06
N ILE A 104 16.94 -5.72 -6.90
CA ILE A 104 16.54 -5.31 -8.25
C ILE A 104 15.79 -3.98 -8.21
N ASP A 105 14.78 -3.89 -7.34
CA ASP A 105 13.96 -2.69 -7.18
C ASP A 105 14.81 -1.50 -6.71
N ALA A 106 15.66 -1.69 -5.69
CA ALA A 106 16.54 -0.64 -5.19
C ALA A 106 17.54 -0.12 -6.25
N TYR A 107 18.13 -1.01 -7.06
CA TYR A 107 19.02 -0.61 -8.16
C TYR A 107 18.25 0.17 -9.24
N PHE A 108 17.04 -0.26 -9.57
CA PHE A 108 16.20 0.43 -10.55
C PHE A 108 15.79 1.82 -10.03
N GLU A 109 15.40 1.92 -8.77
CA GLU A 109 15.01 3.18 -8.12
C GLU A 109 16.17 4.18 -8.09
N ILE A 110 17.37 3.79 -7.63
CA ILE A 110 18.50 4.72 -7.56
C ILE A 110 18.99 5.15 -8.96
N ALA A 111 18.96 4.25 -9.95
CA ALA A 111 19.27 4.61 -11.34
C ALA A 111 18.26 5.62 -11.91
N SER A 112 16.97 5.40 -11.63
CA SER A 112 15.90 6.30 -12.03
C SER A 112 16.01 7.66 -11.33
N PHE A 113 16.40 7.68 -10.06
CA PHE A 113 16.66 8.91 -9.30
C PHE A 113 17.81 9.71 -9.92
N TYR A 114 18.95 9.07 -10.23
CA TYR A 114 20.04 9.73 -10.96
C TYR A 114 19.55 10.34 -12.27
N GLN A 115 18.75 9.61 -13.04
CA GLN A 115 18.26 10.05 -14.34
C GLN A 115 17.25 11.20 -14.25
N GLN A 116 16.27 11.13 -13.34
CA GLN A 116 15.09 12.00 -13.32
C GLN A 116 15.27 13.20 -12.39
N GLU A 117 15.83 12.98 -11.20
CA GLU A 117 15.96 14.01 -10.17
C GLU A 117 17.30 14.75 -10.27
N LEU A 118 18.38 14.02 -10.53
CA LEU A 118 19.72 14.60 -10.64
C LEU A 118 20.14 14.91 -12.09
N ASN A 119 19.40 14.39 -13.07
CA ASN A 119 19.74 14.46 -14.50
C ASN A 119 21.18 13.95 -14.81
N ASP A 120 21.73 13.07 -13.98
CA ASP A 120 23.02 12.43 -14.17
C ASP A 120 22.84 11.12 -14.96
N LYS A 121 22.77 11.28 -16.29
CA LYS A 121 22.61 10.15 -17.22
C LYS A 121 23.79 9.18 -17.18
N ALA A 122 25.00 9.67 -16.89
CA ALA A 122 26.19 8.83 -16.88
C ALA A 122 26.16 7.87 -15.69
N GLU A 123 25.81 8.36 -14.50
CA GLU A 123 25.69 7.53 -13.31
C GLU A 123 24.49 6.60 -13.37
N ALA A 124 23.34 7.09 -13.87
CA ALA A 124 22.18 6.25 -14.15
C ALA A 124 22.54 5.08 -15.09
N ASN A 125 23.28 5.33 -16.17
CA ASN A 125 23.71 4.30 -17.10
C ASN A 125 24.60 3.24 -16.42
N LYS A 126 25.54 3.64 -15.56
CA LYS A 126 26.39 2.68 -14.82
C LYS A 126 25.55 1.74 -13.96
N VAL A 127 24.60 2.29 -13.20
CA VAL A 127 23.74 1.50 -12.32
C VAL A 127 22.82 0.58 -13.13
N TYR A 128 22.20 1.08 -14.19
CA TYR A 128 21.36 0.26 -15.08
C TYR A 128 22.13 -0.89 -15.72
N LEU A 129 23.36 -0.64 -16.19
CA LEU A 129 24.20 -1.69 -16.78
C LEU A 129 24.65 -2.71 -15.74
N GLU A 130 24.97 -2.30 -14.51
CA GLU A 130 25.30 -3.22 -13.43
C GLU A 130 24.09 -4.07 -13.03
N LEU A 131 22.89 -3.48 -12.99
CA LEU A 131 21.64 -4.20 -12.77
C LEU A 131 21.41 -5.26 -13.86
N LEU A 132 21.55 -4.91 -15.14
CA LEU A 132 21.41 -5.86 -16.25
C LEU A 132 22.46 -6.98 -16.21
N LYS A 133 23.69 -6.67 -15.75
CA LYS A 133 24.76 -7.66 -15.62
C LYS A 133 24.49 -8.64 -14.47
N ARG A 134 24.03 -8.13 -13.32
CA ARG A 134 23.79 -8.94 -12.11
C ARG A 134 22.49 -9.73 -12.17
N PHE A 135 21.46 -9.13 -12.78
CA PHE A 135 20.12 -9.70 -12.90
C PHE A 135 19.61 -9.54 -14.35
N PRO A 136 20.13 -10.35 -15.29
CA PRO A 136 19.78 -10.24 -16.72
C PRO A 136 18.30 -10.50 -17.01
N ASP A 137 17.64 -11.28 -16.15
CA ASP A 137 16.19 -11.49 -16.15
C ASP A 137 15.59 -10.79 -14.93
N ASN A 138 14.95 -9.65 -15.14
CA ASN A 138 14.29 -8.87 -14.09
C ASN A 138 13.00 -8.22 -14.59
N ASN A 139 12.15 -7.80 -13.65
CA ASN A 139 10.84 -7.20 -13.93
C ASN A 139 10.92 -5.77 -14.51
N HIS A 140 12.08 -5.14 -14.52
CA HIS A 140 12.29 -3.76 -15.01
C HIS A 140 12.94 -3.66 -16.38
N LEU A 141 13.23 -4.78 -17.06
CA LEU A 141 14.00 -4.80 -18.32
C LEU A 141 13.50 -3.82 -19.38
N ALA A 142 12.20 -3.77 -19.62
CA ALA A 142 11.63 -2.88 -20.63
C ALA A 142 11.88 -1.40 -20.27
N ALA A 143 11.74 -1.04 -18.99
CA ALA A 143 12.00 0.30 -18.50
C ALA A 143 13.50 0.64 -18.56
N ILE A 144 14.38 -0.28 -18.14
CA ILE A 144 15.83 -0.10 -18.19
C ILE A 144 16.31 0.14 -19.62
N TYR A 145 15.91 -0.72 -20.57
CA TYR A 145 16.31 -0.53 -21.98
C TYR A 145 15.76 0.78 -22.57
N TYR A 146 14.53 1.15 -22.21
CA TYR A 146 13.97 2.44 -22.64
C TYR A 146 14.75 3.63 -22.06
N SER A 147 15.10 3.59 -20.77
CA SER A 147 15.91 4.62 -20.12
C SER A 147 17.31 4.73 -20.75
N LEU A 148 17.97 3.60 -21.01
CA LEU A 148 19.27 3.58 -21.69
C LEU A 148 19.17 4.14 -23.11
N TYR A 149 18.13 3.81 -23.87
CA TYR A 149 17.84 4.43 -25.17
C TYR A 149 17.77 5.96 -25.04
N LEU A 150 16.96 6.48 -24.13
CA LEU A 150 16.81 7.93 -23.93
C LEU A 150 18.11 8.61 -23.45
N ASN A 151 18.91 7.93 -22.63
CA ASN A 151 20.15 8.48 -22.10
C ASN A 151 21.25 8.57 -23.17
N TYR A 152 21.33 7.59 -24.07
CA TYR A 152 22.33 7.56 -25.14
C TYR A 152 21.93 8.37 -26.38
N LYS A 153 20.63 8.62 -26.60
CA LYS A 153 20.13 9.38 -27.75
C LYS A 153 20.79 10.76 -27.86
N GLY A 154 21.37 11.06 -29.02
CA GLY A 154 22.06 12.33 -29.28
C GLY A 154 23.52 12.39 -28.78
N ASN A 155 23.99 11.39 -28.03
CA ASN A 155 25.38 11.29 -27.55
C ASN A 155 26.09 10.07 -28.17
N GLU A 156 25.59 8.86 -27.92
CA GLU A 156 26.14 7.60 -28.45
C GLU A 156 25.05 6.86 -29.25
N GLU A 157 24.84 7.30 -30.50
CA GLU A 157 23.69 6.87 -31.29
C GLU A 157 23.68 5.36 -31.60
N GLY A 158 24.86 4.71 -31.64
CA GLY A 158 24.97 3.26 -31.77
C GLY A 158 24.32 2.52 -30.61
N LYS A 159 24.67 2.89 -29.36
CA LYS A 159 24.07 2.31 -28.14
C LYS A 159 22.60 2.67 -28.01
N SER A 160 22.24 3.92 -28.33
CA SER A 160 20.84 4.36 -28.38
C SER A 160 20.00 3.43 -29.25
N ASN A 161 20.46 3.15 -30.47
CA ASN A 161 19.76 2.28 -31.41
C ASN A 161 19.72 0.82 -30.96
N GLU A 162 20.79 0.31 -30.34
CA GLU A 162 20.82 -1.02 -29.74
C GLU A 162 19.69 -1.20 -28.71
N TYR A 163 19.62 -0.29 -27.73
CA TYR A 163 18.59 -0.36 -26.68
C TYR A 163 17.19 -0.08 -27.21
N ARG A 164 17.05 0.84 -28.18
CA ARG A 164 15.79 1.05 -28.90
C ARG A 164 15.30 -0.26 -29.53
N GLN A 165 16.19 -0.97 -30.22
CA GLN A 165 15.85 -2.24 -30.84
C GLN A 165 15.53 -3.32 -29.80
N ALA A 166 16.25 -3.35 -28.67
CA ALA A 166 15.96 -4.26 -27.57
C ALA A 166 14.54 -4.07 -27.02
N VAL A 167 14.08 -2.82 -26.84
CA VAL A 167 12.69 -2.52 -26.44
C VAL A 167 11.70 -3.03 -27.50
N LEU A 168 11.92 -2.70 -28.77
CA LEU A 168 10.98 -3.03 -29.85
C LEU A 168 10.88 -4.54 -30.12
N THR A 169 11.96 -5.29 -29.92
CA THR A 169 12.01 -6.74 -30.20
C THR A 169 11.60 -7.59 -29.02
N LYS A 170 12.09 -7.26 -27.82
CA LYS A 170 11.81 -8.05 -26.61
C LYS A 170 10.50 -7.65 -25.94
N PHE A 171 10.05 -6.40 -26.10
CA PHE A 171 8.88 -5.85 -25.42
C PHE A 171 7.94 -5.08 -26.37
N PRO A 172 7.54 -5.65 -27.53
CA PRO A 172 6.74 -4.95 -28.54
C PRO A 172 5.39 -4.42 -28.00
N GLU A 173 4.80 -5.13 -27.03
CA GLU A 173 3.53 -4.75 -26.43
C GLU A 173 3.63 -3.72 -25.30
N SER A 174 4.85 -3.41 -24.86
CA SER A 174 5.06 -2.45 -23.77
C SER A 174 4.67 -1.03 -24.18
N ASN A 175 4.25 -0.24 -23.19
CA ASN A 175 4.02 1.19 -23.39
C ASN A 175 5.28 1.90 -23.93
N PHE A 176 6.48 1.42 -23.57
CA PHE A 176 7.74 1.94 -24.07
C PHE A 176 7.91 1.72 -25.57
N ALA A 177 7.67 0.49 -26.06
CA ALA A 177 7.73 0.20 -27.49
C ALA A 177 6.70 1.02 -28.28
N LYS A 178 5.46 1.11 -27.77
CA LYS A 178 4.39 1.91 -28.37
C LYS A 178 4.75 3.41 -28.41
N THR A 179 5.40 3.92 -27.37
CA THR A 179 5.89 5.31 -27.30
C THR A 179 7.07 5.57 -28.25
N ILE A 180 7.96 4.58 -28.45
CA ILE A 180 9.05 4.68 -29.43
C ILE A 180 8.47 4.78 -30.86
N LEU A 181 7.44 4.00 -31.16
CA LEU A 181 6.80 3.98 -32.48
C LEU A 181 5.93 5.21 -32.73
N ASP A 182 5.22 5.67 -31.70
CA ASP A 182 4.38 6.86 -31.73
C ASP A 182 4.64 7.72 -30.49
N PRO A 183 5.40 8.83 -30.59
CA PRO A 183 5.66 9.73 -29.48
C PRO A 183 4.38 10.32 -28.83
N SER A 184 3.25 10.34 -29.54
CA SER A 184 1.96 10.80 -29.03
C SER A 184 1.15 9.69 -28.34
N TYR A 185 1.66 8.47 -28.27
CA TYR A 185 0.97 7.30 -27.73
C TYR A 185 0.42 7.53 -26.32
N SER A 186 1.20 8.11 -25.41
CA SER A 186 0.76 8.38 -24.03
C SER A 186 -0.46 9.30 -23.99
N VAL A 187 -0.47 10.37 -24.79
CA VAL A 187 -1.60 11.30 -24.89
C VAL A 187 -2.83 10.60 -25.46
N LYS A 188 -2.66 9.79 -26.51
CA LYS A 188 -3.77 9.01 -27.10
C LYS A 188 -4.33 7.98 -26.14
N ARG A 189 -3.47 7.32 -25.36
CA ARG A 189 -3.87 6.36 -24.33
C ARG A 189 -4.66 7.05 -23.23
N ASP A 190 -4.17 8.18 -22.72
CA ASP A 190 -4.86 8.93 -21.66
C ASP A 190 -6.20 9.47 -22.17
N ALA A 191 -6.26 9.95 -23.42
CA ALA A 191 -7.52 10.37 -24.06
C ALA A 191 -8.50 9.19 -24.21
N LEU A 192 -8.02 8.00 -24.59
CA LEU A 192 -8.83 6.78 -24.66
C LEU A 192 -9.35 6.35 -23.28
N GLU A 193 -8.48 6.36 -22.26
CA GLU A 193 -8.85 6.03 -20.89
C GLU A 193 -9.92 7.00 -20.36
N ASN A 194 -9.76 8.30 -20.62
CA ASN A 194 -10.74 9.32 -20.27
C ASN A 194 -12.06 9.12 -21.02
N ALA A 195 -12.03 8.78 -22.30
CA ALA A 195 -13.24 8.47 -23.08
C ALA A 195 -13.97 7.24 -22.52
N ILE A 196 -13.23 6.19 -22.13
CA ILE A 196 -13.79 4.98 -21.50
C ILE A 196 -14.44 5.32 -20.15
N ASN A 197 -13.76 6.11 -19.31
CA ASN A 197 -14.29 6.57 -18.02
C ASN A 197 -15.55 7.44 -18.20
N GLN A 198 -15.52 8.37 -19.16
CA GLN A 198 -16.66 9.21 -19.48
C GLN A 198 -17.85 8.38 -20.00
N GLY A 199 -17.61 7.39 -20.85
CA GLY A 199 -18.64 6.44 -21.28
C GLY A 199 -19.33 5.76 -20.11
N TYR A 200 -18.56 5.40 -19.08
CA TYR A 200 -19.12 4.72 -17.90
C TYR A 200 -19.92 5.69 -17.04
N ASN A 201 -19.43 6.91 -16.86
CA ASN A 201 -20.14 7.96 -16.12
C ASN A 201 -21.48 8.28 -16.80
N ASN A 202 -21.52 8.40 -18.14
CA ASN A 202 -22.77 8.61 -18.88
C ASN A 202 -23.77 7.45 -18.67
N ALA A 203 -23.29 6.20 -18.72
CA ALA A 203 -24.14 5.03 -18.47
C ALA A 203 -24.65 4.99 -17.03
N PHE A 204 -23.81 5.37 -16.07
CA PHE A 204 -24.20 5.46 -14.67
C PHE A 204 -25.20 6.59 -14.43
N ASP A 205 -25.05 7.75 -15.06
CA ASP A 205 -25.99 8.86 -14.97
C ASP A 205 -27.36 8.46 -15.54
N ALA A 206 -27.38 7.75 -16.67
CA ALA A 206 -28.61 7.17 -17.20
C ALA A 206 -29.25 6.18 -16.21
N TYR A 207 -28.44 5.39 -15.48
CA TYR A 207 -28.93 4.49 -14.44
C TYR A 207 -29.53 5.25 -13.26
N ALA A 208 -28.84 6.30 -12.79
CA ALA A 208 -29.31 7.16 -11.71
C ALA A 208 -30.64 7.86 -12.06
N GLN A 209 -30.82 8.22 -13.34
CA GLN A 209 -32.06 8.77 -13.90
C GLN A 209 -33.13 7.70 -14.21
N LYS A 210 -32.88 6.43 -13.85
CA LYS A 210 -33.76 5.27 -14.12
C LYS A 210 -34.03 5.00 -15.59
N ASN A 211 -33.20 5.50 -16.51
CA ASN A 211 -33.26 5.20 -17.93
C ASN A 211 -32.63 3.82 -18.25
N TYR A 212 -33.24 2.75 -17.74
CA TYR A 212 -32.70 1.39 -17.86
C TYR A 212 -32.52 0.91 -19.31
N PRO A 213 -33.42 1.20 -20.28
CA PRO A 213 -33.18 0.85 -21.68
C PRO A 213 -31.94 1.55 -22.25
N GLY A 214 -31.73 2.82 -21.89
CA GLY A 214 -30.53 3.58 -22.27
C GLY A 214 -29.26 2.95 -21.70
N VAL A 215 -29.28 2.55 -20.43
CA VAL A 215 -28.15 1.87 -19.76
C VAL A 215 -27.81 0.55 -20.45
N ILE A 216 -28.81 -0.29 -20.73
CA ILE A 216 -28.60 -1.58 -21.39
C ILE A 216 -27.91 -1.40 -22.75
N LYS A 217 -28.38 -0.43 -23.54
CA LYS A 217 -27.78 -0.10 -24.84
C LYS A 217 -26.35 0.42 -24.67
N GLN A 218 -26.15 1.44 -23.85
CA GLN A 218 -24.84 2.07 -23.65
C GLN A 218 -23.81 1.07 -23.11
N ALA A 219 -24.19 0.22 -22.16
CA ALA A 219 -23.30 -0.81 -21.62
C ALA A 219 -22.90 -1.83 -22.70
N SER A 220 -23.87 -2.30 -23.50
CA SER A 220 -23.59 -3.25 -24.59
C SER A 220 -22.67 -2.63 -25.65
N ASP A 221 -22.96 -1.40 -26.08
CA ASP A 221 -22.15 -0.67 -27.07
C ASP A 221 -20.71 -0.46 -26.56
N ASN A 222 -20.52 -0.08 -25.29
CA ASN A 222 -19.19 0.15 -24.71
C ASN A 222 -18.40 -1.16 -24.54
N ILE A 223 -19.04 -2.26 -24.16
CA ILE A 223 -18.38 -3.57 -24.09
C ILE A 223 -17.91 -4.00 -25.48
N THR A 224 -18.72 -3.78 -26.53
CA THR A 224 -18.33 -4.09 -27.91
C THR A 224 -17.24 -3.16 -28.43
N ALA A 225 -17.28 -1.87 -28.11
CA ALA A 225 -16.28 -0.90 -28.55
C ALA A 225 -14.92 -1.09 -27.86
N TYR A 226 -14.92 -1.52 -26.59
CA TYR A 226 -13.72 -1.65 -25.76
C TYR A 226 -13.66 -3.02 -25.05
N PRO A 227 -13.56 -4.14 -25.79
CA PRO A 227 -13.65 -5.48 -25.21
C PRO A 227 -12.51 -5.81 -24.23
N ASN A 228 -11.36 -5.16 -24.38
CA ASN A 228 -10.19 -5.33 -23.49
C ASN A 228 -10.16 -4.29 -22.34
N SER A 229 -11.23 -3.49 -22.18
CA SER A 229 -11.31 -2.52 -21.09
C SER A 229 -11.49 -3.22 -19.75
N GLY A 230 -10.74 -2.78 -18.74
CA GLY A 230 -10.94 -3.19 -17.35
C GLY A 230 -12.31 -2.79 -16.77
N LEU A 231 -13.12 -2.01 -17.50
CA LEU A 231 -14.49 -1.64 -17.12
C LEU A 231 -15.58 -2.60 -17.63
N ALA A 232 -15.23 -3.60 -18.45
CA ALA A 232 -16.21 -4.51 -19.05
C ALA A 232 -17.07 -5.25 -18.00
N PRO A 233 -16.52 -5.80 -16.89
CA PRO A 233 -17.33 -6.41 -15.83
C PRO A 233 -18.32 -5.41 -15.19
N GLN A 234 -17.89 -4.16 -14.95
CA GLN A 234 -18.74 -3.14 -14.34
C GLN A 234 -19.88 -2.71 -15.28
N TYR A 235 -19.63 -2.63 -16.60
CA TYR A 235 -20.70 -2.41 -17.57
C TYR A 235 -21.67 -3.58 -17.63
N ALA A 236 -21.16 -4.81 -17.62
CA ALA A 236 -22.00 -6.01 -17.63
C ALA A 236 -22.88 -6.06 -16.38
N TYR A 237 -22.35 -5.68 -15.22
CA TYR A 237 -23.14 -5.52 -13.99
C TYR A 237 -24.21 -4.45 -14.12
N LEU A 238 -23.85 -3.25 -14.60
CA LEU A 238 -24.78 -2.14 -14.77
C LEU A 238 -25.93 -2.49 -15.74
N LYS A 239 -25.60 -3.24 -16.80
CA LYS A 239 -26.58 -3.86 -17.71
C LYS A 239 -27.47 -4.86 -16.97
N ALA A 240 -26.89 -5.82 -16.24
CA ALA A 240 -27.64 -6.86 -15.54
C ALA A 240 -28.65 -6.28 -14.54
N ILE A 241 -28.22 -5.32 -13.71
CA ILE A 241 -29.12 -4.66 -12.76
C ILE A 241 -30.15 -3.74 -13.44
N SER A 242 -29.91 -3.30 -14.67
CA SER A 242 -30.91 -2.57 -15.46
C SER A 242 -31.93 -3.52 -16.07
N VAL A 243 -31.49 -4.67 -16.60
CA VAL A 243 -32.34 -5.75 -17.08
C VAL A 243 -33.26 -6.23 -15.97
N GLY A 244 -32.73 -6.48 -14.78
CA GLY A 244 -33.51 -6.92 -13.63
C GLY A 244 -34.58 -5.91 -13.18
N ARG A 245 -34.40 -4.62 -13.46
CA ARG A 245 -35.40 -3.57 -13.17
C ARG A 245 -36.48 -3.44 -14.25
N THR A 246 -36.30 -4.08 -15.40
CA THR A 246 -37.23 -4.04 -16.53
C THR A 246 -37.84 -5.39 -16.89
N ALA A 247 -37.30 -6.49 -16.35
CA ALA A 247 -37.67 -7.85 -16.71
C ALA A 247 -37.74 -8.75 -15.47
N LYS A 248 -38.31 -9.94 -15.65
CA LYS A 248 -38.42 -10.97 -14.60
C LYS A 248 -37.08 -11.60 -14.25
N VAL A 249 -37.05 -12.35 -13.15
CA VAL A 249 -35.85 -12.95 -12.57
C VAL A 249 -35.02 -13.78 -13.55
N ASP A 250 -35.63 -14.51 -14.49
CA ASP A 250 -34.88 -15.34 -15.45
C ASP A 250 -33.92 -14.54 -16.33
N ALA A 251 -34.33 -13.33 -16.75
CA ALA A 251 -33.50 -12.43 -17.53
C ALA A 251 -32.32 -11.89 -16.71
N LEU A 252 -32.55 -11.58 -15.43
CA LEU A 252 -31.48 -11.17 -14.51
C LEU A 252 -30.48 -12.30 -14.27
N LEU A 253 -30.96 -13.52 -14.02
CA LEU A 253 -30.12 -14.70 -13.82
C LEU A 253 -29.25 -15.00 -15.05
N THR A 254 -29.79 -14.80 -16.25
CA THR A 254 -29.02 -14.96 -17.49
C THR A 254 -27.85 -13.98 -17.55
N GLU A 255 -28.08 -12.71 -17.25
CA GLU A 255 -27.02 -11.70 -17.25
C GLU A 255 -25.99 -11.95 -16.14
N PHE A 256 -26.43 -12.29 -14.92
CA PHE A 256 -25.51 -12.61 -13.82
C PHE A 256 -24.66 -13.86 -14.07
N ASN A 257 -25.23 -14.93 -14.63
CA ASN A 257 -24.45 -16.10 -15.03
C ASN A 257 -23.48 -15.79 -16.18
N SER A 258 -23.84 -14.89 -17.10
CA SER A 258 -22.91 -14.43 -18.13
C SER A 258 -21.72 -13.68 -17.54
N ILE A 259 -21.92 -12.89 -16.48
CA ILE A 259 -20.83 -12.17 -15.81
C ILE A 259 -19.85 -13.16 -15.16
N THR A 260 -20.35 -14.14 -14.40
CA THR A 260 -19.49 -15.11 -13.72
C THR A 260 -18.72 -16.01 -14.68
N ALA A 261 -19.30 -16.30 -15.86
CA ALA A 261 -18.66 -17.06 -16.92
C ALA A 261 -17.59 -16.26 -17.69
N ASN A 262 -17.88 -14.99 -18.02
CA ASN A 262 -16.99 -14.17 -18.86
C ASN A 262 -15.88 -13.47 -18.06
N TYR A 263 -16.08 -13.24 -16.77
CA TYR A 263 -15.16 -12.50 -15.90
C TYR A 263 -14.81 -13.27 -14.61
N PRO A 264 -14.36 -14.53 -14.67
CA PRO A 264 -14.21 -15.39 -13.49
C PRO A 264 -13.18 -14.89 -12.46
N ASN A 265 -12.20 -14.09 -12.92
CA ASN A 265 -11.08 -13.54 -12.14
C ASN A 265 -11.25 -12.05 -11.79
N ASP A 266 -12.39 -11.45 -12.12
CA ASP A 266 -12.66 -10.07 -11.71
C ASP A 266 -12.83 -9.99 -10.19
N LEU A 267 -12.22 -8.98 -9.56
CA LEU A 267 -12.15 -8.81 -8.10
C LEU A 267 -13.22 -7.86 -7.54
N ILE A 268 -14.07 -7.26 -8.39
CA ILE A 268 -15.03 -6.22 -7.97
C ILE A 268 -16.47 -6.72 -8.08
N ILE A 269 -16.83 -7.15 -9.28
CA ILE A 269 -18.17 -7.52 -9.72
C ILE A 269 -18.43 -9.00 -9.53
N THR A 270 -17.50 -9.87 -9.91
CA THR A 270 -17.76 -11.32 -9.90
C THR A 270 -18.04 -11.88 -8.49
N PRO A 271 -17.30 -11.51 -7.42
CA PRO A 271 -17.64 -11.91 -6.05
C PRO A 271 -19.04 -11.42 -5.65
N LEU A 272 -19.33 -10.14 -5.93
CA LEU A 272 -20.62 -9.53 -5.66
C LEU A 272 -21.78 -10.25 -6.40
N VAL A 273 -21.60 -10.63 -7.65
CA VAL A 273 -22.62 -11.33 -8.44
C VAL A 273 -22.87 -12.75 -7.93
N ARG A 274 -21.82 -13.45 -7.47
CA ARG A 274 -21.99 -14.77 -6.84
C ARG A 274 -22.88 -14.68 -5.59
N ASP A 275 -22.70 -13.65 -4.78
CA ASP A 275 -23.55 -13.41 -3.62
C ASP A 275 -25.00 -13.09 -4.01
N HIS A 276 -25.20 -12.26 -5.05
CA HIS A 276 -26.55 -11.99 -5.58
C HIS A 276 -27.23 -13.26 -6.07
N LEU A 277 -26.52 -14.11 -6.81
CA LEU A 277 -27.05 -15.40 -7.29
C LEU A 277 -27.46 -16.28 -6.12
N LYS A 278 -26.60 -16.43 -5.10
CA LYS A 278 -26.90 -17.20 -3.89
C LYS A 278 -28.14 -16.68 -3.17
N TYR A 279 -28.30 -15.37 -3.06
CA TYR A 279 -29.46 -14.75 -2.43
C TYR A 279 -30.75 -14.98 -3.26
N ILE A 280 -30.69 -14.80 -4.57
CA ILE A 280 -31.84 -15.03 -5.46
C ILE A 280 -32.26 -16.50 -5.43
N GLU A 281 -31.32 -17.43 -5.47
CA GLU A 281 -31.58 -18.87 -5.38
C GLU A 281 -32.28 -19.23 -4.07
N ALA A 282 -31.83 -18.69 -2.94
CA ALA A 282 -32.46 -18.90 -1.64
C ALA A 282 -33.89 -18.31 -1.54
N ASN A 283 -34.24 -17.33 -2.38
CA ASN A 283 -35.52 -16.63 -2.36
C ASN A 283 -36.31 -16.76 -3.68
N MET A 284 -36.06 -17.81 -4.46
CA MET A 284 -36.53 -17.93 -5.85
C MET A 284 -38.05 -17.78 -6.02
N GLU A 285 -38.83 -18.37 -5.11
CA GLU A 285 -40.30 -18.32 -5.19
C GLU A 285 -40.86 -16.92 -5.00
N GLU A 286 -40.17 -16.07 -4.23
CA GLU A 286 -40.51 -14.66 -4.11
C GLU A 286 -40.22 -13.94 -5.43
N PHE A 287 -39.00 -14.10 -5.97
CA PHE A 287 -38.57 -13.43 -7.20
C PHE A 287 -39.43 -13.80 -8.42
N LYS A 288 -39.89 -15.04 -8.54
CA LYS A 288 -40.78 -15.49 -9.63
C LYS A 288 -42.14 -14.79 -9.62
N ARG A 289 -42.63 -14.38 -8.45
CA ARG A 289 -43.93 -13.68 -8.30
C ARG A 289 -43.83 -12.20 -8.66
N ARG A 290 -42.63 -11.62 -8.64
CA ARG A 290 -42.45 -10.20 -8.92
C ARG A 290 -42.66 -9.89 -10.42
N PRO A 291 -43.25 -8.74 -10.77
CA PRO A 291 -43.37 -8.31 -12.16
C PRO A 291 -42.00 -7.96 -12.78
N VAL A 292 -41.06 -7.50 -11.95
CA VAL A 292 -39.65 -7.25 -12.30
C VAL A 292 -38.76 -7.84 -11.21
N ALA A 293 -37.55 -8.30 -11.56
CA ALA A 293 -36.65 -8.98 -10.62
C ALA A 293 -36.17 -8.04 -9.50
N LEU A 294 -35.85 -6.81 -9.87
CA LEU A 294 -35.30 -5.77 -9.02
C LEU A 294 -36.32 -4.64 -8.89
N ILE A 295 -36.91 -4.50 -7.71
CA ILE A 295 -37.85 -3.43 -7.39
C ILE A 295 -37.03 -2.20 -6.96
N ASP A 296 -37.57 -0.99 -7.19
CA ASP A 296 -36.99 0.23 -6.63
C ASP A 296 -36.90 0.13 -5.11
N PHE A 297 -35.84 0.70 -4.54
CA PHE A 297 -35.56 0.63 -3.11
C PHE A 297 -36.78 1.03 -2.27
N ASP A 298 -37.36 0.05 -1.57
CA ASP A 298 -38.15 0.27 -0.36
C ASP A 298 -37.18 0.17 0.83
N ALA A 299 -37.12 1.21 1.67
CA ALA A 299 -36.31 1.21 2.89
C ALA A 299 -36.69 0.09 3.87
N LYS A 300 -37.81 -0.60 3.65
CA LYS A 300 -38.32 -1.72 4.43
C LYS A 300 -38.08 -3.09 3.80
N GLU A 301 -37.61 -3.18 2.55
CA GLU A 301 -37.30 -4.45 1.89
C GLU A 301 -35.85 -4.91 2.16
N PRO A 302 -35.60 -6.23 2.30
CA PRO A 302 -34.25 -6.75 2.50
C PRO A 302 -33.35 -6.39 1.31
N ARG A 303 -32.14 -5.90 1.61
CA ARG A 303 -31.10 -5.66 0.59
C ARG A 303 -30.73 -6.99 -0.08
N PHE A 304 -30.15 -6.90 -1.28
CA PHE A 304 -29.51 -8.04 -2.00
C PHE A 304 -28.32 -8.69 -1.26
N VAL A 305 -28.11 -8.33 0.00
CA VAL A 305 -27.10 -8.85 0.91
C VAL A 305 -27.79 -9.05 2.25
N SER A 306 -27.44 -10.13 2.94
CA SER A 306 -27.82 -10.38 4.34
C SER A 306 -27.13 -9.38 5.26
N GLN A 307 -27.42 -8.09 5.11
CA GLN A 307 -26.94 -7.10 6.06
C GLN A 307 -27.93 -7.09 7.22
N ALA A 308 -27.49 -7.60 8.36
CA ALA A 308 -28.13 -7.29 9.62
C ALA A 308 -28.27 -5.76 9.71
N ALA A 309 -29.42 -5.27 10.19
CA ALA A 309 -29.58 -3.84 10.45
C ALA A 309 -28.38 -3.33 11.27
N PRO A 310 -27.86 -2.11 11.02
CA PRO A 310 -26.72 -1.57 11.74
C PRO A 310 -27.11 -1.42 13.22
N ALA A 311 -26.83 -2.46 14.00
CA ALA A 311 -27.11 -2.53 15.41
C ALA A 311 -25.78 -2.55 16.14
N ASN A 312 -25.10 -1.38 16.25
CA ASN A 312 -23.90 -1.17 17.07
C ASN A 312 -22.94 -2.38 17.16
N ALA A 313 -22.75 -3.10 16.05
CA ALA A 313 -21.85 -4.24 16.02
C ALA A 313 -20.45 -3.66 16.01
N LYS A 314 -19.59 -4.14 16.93
CA LYS A 314 -18.18 -3.75 16.89
C LYS A 314 -17.61 -4.17 15.53
N PRO A 315 -16.79 -3.31 14.87
CA PRO A 315 -16.19 -3.69 13.60
C PRO A 315 -15.36 -4.97 13.77
N LYS A 316 -15.39 -5.84 12.75
CA LYS A 316 -14.69 -7.13 12.76
C LYS A 316 -13.37 -7.00 11.99
N PRO A 317 -12.31 -7.73 12.41
CA PRO A 317 -11.05 -7.79 11.67
C PRO A 317 -11.24 -8.17 10.20
N ILE A 318 -10.37 -7.65 9.34
CA ILE A 318 -10.43 -7.87 7.89
C ILE A 318 -9.44 -8.96 7.48
N GLU A 319 -9.89 -9.87 6.62
CA GLU A 319 -9.04 -10.93 6.06
C GLU A 319 -8.45 -10.53 4.69
N ASN A 320 -7.25 -11.03 4.40
CA ASN A 320 -6.57 -10.78 3.14
C ASN A 320 -7.15 -11.67 2.02
N ILE A 321 -7.94 -11.07 1.13
CA ILE A 321 -8.56 -11.76 -0.01
C ILE A 321 -7.56 -12.19 -1.10
N ASN A 322 -6.31 -11.69 -1.05
CA ASN A 322 -5.25 -12.03 -2.02
C ASN A 322 -4.36 -13.20 -1.56
N ALA A 323 -4.55 -13.71 -0.33
CA ALA A 323 -3.79 -14.84 0.17
C ALA A 323 -4.41 -16.17 -0.31
N ALA A 324 -3.66 -16.95 -1.08
CA ALA A 324 -4.11 -18.27 -1.50
C ALA A 324 -4.38 -19.20 -0.28
N VAL A 325 -5.51 -19.91 -0.34
CA VAL A 325 -6.08 -20.81 0.67
C VAL A 325 -5.04 -21.72 1.35
N THR A 326 -4.89 -21.62 2.67
CA THR A 326 -4.36 -22.68 3.56
C THR A 326 -5.08 -22.57 4.92
N PRO A 327 -5.45 -23.68 5.59
CA PRO A 327 -6.44 -23.66 6.67
C PRO A 327 -5.92 -23.12 8.01
N GLU A 328 -6.83 -22.39 8.65
CA GLU A 328 -6.97 -21.95 10.04
C GLU A 328 -6.06 -22.62 11.10
N LEU A 329 -5.28 -21.79 11.82
CA LEU A 329 -4.80 -22.08 13.17
C LEU A 329 -5.30 -20.99 14.12
N THR A 330 -5.84 -21.45 15.24
CA THR A 330 -6.62 -20.75 16.26
C THR A 330 -5.87 -19.66 17.05
N PRO A 331 -6.60 -18.72 17.69
CA PRO A 331 -6.05 -17.45 18.17
C PRO A 331 -5.38 -17.56 19.54
N LYS A 332 -4.28 -16.82 19.74
CA LYS A 332 -3.64 -16.60 21.05
C LYS A 332 -3.94 -15.21 21.60
N THR A 333 -4.27 -15.20 22.87
CA THR A 333 -4.77 -14.13 23.75
C THR A 333 -3.88 -12.88 23.81
N THR A 334 -4.52 -11.72 23.76
CA THR A 334 -4.00 -10.37 24.01
C THR A 334 -3.73 -10.11 25.50
N GLU A 335 -2.54 -9.61 25.84
CA GLU A 335 -2.31 -8.84 27.07
C GLU A 335 -2.07 -7.36 26.76
N LYS A 336 -2.58 -6.53 27.67
CA LYS A 336 -2.78 -5.07 27.61
C LYS A 336 -1.57 -4.31 28.14
N PRO A 337 -1.08 -3.22 27.49
CA PRO A 337 -0.17 -2.29 28.14
C PRO A 337 -0.92 -1.10 28.79
N THR A 338 -0.61 -0.86 30.05
CA THR A 338 -0.96 0.33 30.86
C THR A 338 -0.12 1.55 30.49
N ALA A 339 -0.76 2.73 30.52
CA ALA A 339 -0.22 4.04 30.16
C ALA A 339 0.54 4.78 31.29
N LYS A 340 1.47 5.68 30.91
CA LYS A 340 1.74 7.07 31.42
C LYS A 340 3.21 7.49 31.16
N PRO A 341 3.60 8.78 31.26
CA PRO A 341 3.10 9.99 30.58
C PRO A 341 4.24 10.78 29.88
N VAL A 342 3.84 11.81 29.13
CA VAL A 342 4.66 12.71 28.30
C VAL A 342 5.48 13.71 29.15
N ASP A 343 6.72 14.00 28.74
CA ASP A 343 7.38 15.29 28.99
C ASP A 343 8.18 15.75 27.75
N ALA A 344 8.10 17.06 27.47
CA ALA A 344 8.57 17.74 26.28
C ALA A 344 9.82 18.60 26.56
N ASN A 345 10.80 18.68 25.62
CA ASN A 345 11.06 19.87 24.79
C ASN A 345 12.33 19.80 23.89
N THR A 346 12.15 20.15 22.60
CA THR A 346 12.93 20.97 21.62
C THR A 346 14.48 21.00 21.65
N ASP A 347 15.24 20.90 20.54
CA ASP A 347 15.24 21.73 19.29
C ASP A 347 16.17 21.06 18.22
N LEU A 348 15.89 20.99 16.90
CA LEU A 348 15.95 22.06 15.89
C LEU A 348 14.93 21.82 14.75
N ALA A 349 14.11 22.85 14.50
CA ALA A 349 12.80 22.78 13.88
C ALA A 349 12.76 22.52 12.35
N LYS A 350 12.35 21.30 11.97
CA LYS A 350 11.28 21.12 10.98
C LYS A 350 9.97 21.51 11.71
N PRO A 351 9.03 22.28 11.12
CA PRO A 351 7.80 22.64 11.83
C PRO A 351 7.17 21.38 12.40
N ALA A 352 6.82 21.40 13.69
CA ALA A 352 6.20 20.26 14.36
C ALA A 352 4.97 19.86 13.54
N SER A 353 5.00 18.65 12.98
CA SER A 353 3.87 18.13 12.23
C SER A 353 2.66 18.15 13.15
N ILE A 354 1.55 18.73 12.68
CA ILE A 354 0.28 18.68 13.40
C ILE A 354 -0.28 17.25 13.47
N PHE A 355 0.28 16.32 12.71
CA PHE A 355 -0.09 14.91 12.65
C PHE A 355 0.75 14.08 13.61
N SER A 356 0.16 12.99 14.11
CA SER A 356 0.76 12.12 15.12
C SER A 356 0.81 10.67 14.67
N THR A 357 1.84 9.94 15.09
CA THR A 357 1.97 8.47 14.93
C THR A 357 1.31 7.70 16.07
N ALA A 358 0.63 8.40 16.99
CA ALA A 358 -0.10 7.78 18.09
C ALA A 358 -1.08 6.72 17.56
N THR A 359 -1.15 5.58 18.26
CA THR A 359 -2.09 4.52 17.95
C THR A 359 -3.52 5.02 18.12
N SER A 360 -4.37 4.67 17.16
CA SER A 360 -5.80 4.98 17.19
C SER A 360 -6.61 3.69 17.25
N ASN A 361 -7.83 3.78 17.77
CA ASN A 361 -8.80 2.68 17.72
C ASN A 361 -9.66 2.72 16.45
N THR A 362 -9.39 3.67 15.56
CA THR A 362 -10.14 3.84 14.31
C THR A 362 -9.23 4.40 13.24
N TYR A 363 -9.10 3.65 12.15
CA TYR A 363 -8.42 4.08 10.95
C TYR A 363 -9.41 4.22 9.79
N TYR A 364 -9.01 5.00 8.79
CA TYR A 364 -9.69 5.18 7.53
C TYR A 364 -8.72 4.91 6.38
N TYR A 365 -9.22 4.30 5.32
CA TYR A 365 -8.57 4.29 4.02
C TYR A 365 -9.18 5.41 3.19
N VAL A 366 -8.36 6.36 2.76
CA VAL A 366 -8.80 7.58 2.07
C VAL A 366 -8.30 7.54 0.64
N ILE A 367 -9.15 7.96 -0.29
CA ILE A 367 -8.83 8.29 -1.67
C ILE A 367 -9.08 9.79 -1.82
N ASP A 368 -7.99 10.55 -1.92
CA ASP A 368 -7.98 11.98 -2.22
C ASP A 368 -8.10 12.18 -3.73
N VAL A 369 -9.12 12.91 -4.18
CA VAL A 369 -9.27 13.35 -5.57
C VAL A 369 -9.02 14.86 -5.63
N ALA A 370 -7.89 15.24 -6.21
CA ALA A 370 -7.42 16.62 -6.34
C ALA A 370 -8.14 17.39 -7.47
N ASP A 371 -9.48 17.35 -7.44
CA ASP A 371 -10.37 18.07 -8.33
C ASP A 371 -11.82 18.08 -7.79
N ALA A 372 -12.22 19.17 -7.16
CA ALA A 372 -13.58 19.34 -6.63
C ALA A 372 -14.67 19.38 -7.73
N SER A 373 -14.30 19.58 -9.01
CA SER A 373 -15.29 19.68 -10.10
C SER A 373 -15.75 18.33 -10.64
N LEU A 374 -15.05 17.24 -10.32
CA LEU A 374 -15.36 15.90 -10.83
C LEU A 374 -16.52 15.26 -10.07
N THR A 375 -17.42 14.58 -10.79
CA THR A 375 -18.43 13.72 -10.16
C THR A 375 -17.80 12.40 -9.70
N LEU A 376 -18.04 12.04 -8.43
CA LEU A 376 -17.53 10.80 -7.84
C LEU A 376 -18.60 9.73 -7.63
N SER A 377 -19.82 9.95 -8.13
CA SER A 377 -20.96 9.06 -7.89
C SER A 377 -20.73 7.63 -8.39
N SER A 378 -20.20 7.49 -9.61
CA SER A 378 -19.84 6.20 -10.22
C SER A 378 -18.65 5.53 -9.50
N SER A 379 -17.64 6.30 -9.09
CA SER A 379 -16.49 5.82 -8.32
C SER A 379 -16.92 5.28 -6.94
N ARG A 380 -17.75 6.05 -6.22
CA ARG A 380 -18.34 5.63 -4.93
C ARG A 380 -19.18 4.38 -5.07
N PHE A 381 -19.97 4.28 -6.15
CA PHE A 381 -20.70 3.06 -6.46
C PHE A 381 -19.76 1.86 -6.62
N GLY A 382 -18.66 2.02 -7.35
CA GLY A 382 -17.61 1.01 -7.52
C GLY A 382 -16.96 0.59 -6.19
N ILE A 383 -16.63 1.54 -5.31
CA ILE A 383 -16.11 1.24 -3.96
C ILE A 383 -17.14 0.43 -3.16
N GLY A 384 -18.41 0.82 -3.24
CA GLY A 384 -19.50 0.06 -2.61
C GLY A 384 -19.63 -1.37 -3.16
N GLN A 385 -19.43 -1.58 -4.46
CA GLN A 385 -19.42 -2.92 -5.06
C GLN A 385 -18.26 -3.75 -4.55
N PHE A 386 -17.04 -3.20 -4.56
CA PHE A 386 -15.85 -3.86 -4.04
C PHE A 386 -16.02 -4.26 -2.57
N ASN A 387 -16.49 -3.34 -1.72
CA ASN A 387 -16.71 -3.62 -0.30
C ASN A 387 -17.72 -4.75 -0.08
N ARG A 388 -18.87 -4.72 -0.78
CA ARG A 388 -19.90 -5.74 -0.61
C ARG A 388 -19.49 -7.09 -1.17
N GLY A 389 -18.74 -7.11 -2.27
CA GLY A 389 -18.30 -8.36 -2.91
C GLY A 389 -17.16 -9.05 -2.16
N ASN A 390 -16.27 -8.30 -1.52
CA ASN A 390 -15.08 -8.86 -0.88
C ASN A 390 -15.15 -8.87 0.66
N TYR A 391 -15.98 -8.04 1.26
CA TYR A 391 -16.11 -7.87 2.71
C TYR A 391 -17.58 -7.84 3.17
N PRO A 392 -18.40 -8.85 2.83
CA PRO A 392 -19.84 -8.85 3.13
C PRO A 392 -20.14 -8.82 4.64
N ASP A 393 -19.22 -9.28 5.48
CA ASP A 393 -19.42 -9.43 6.94
C ASP A 393 -18.80 -8.31 7.81
N ASN A 394 -18.12 -7.33 7.18
CA ASN A 394 -17.30 -6.32 7.88
C ASN A 394 -17.97 -4.95 8.03
N ASP A 395 -19.24 -4.78 7.62
CA ASP A 395 -19.98 -3.51 7.72
C ASP A 395 -19.20 -2.28 7.22
N LEU A 396 -18.37 -2.47 6.18
CA LEU A 396 -17.59 -1.40 5.59
C LEU A 396 -18.51 -0.37 4.94
N ALA A 397 -18.34 0.89 5.32
CA ALA A 397 -19.04 2.02 4.72
C ALA A 397 -18.03 2.96 4.07
N HIS A 398 -18.42 3.56 2.95
CA HIS A 398 -17.66 4.64 2.32
C HIS A 398 -18.44 5.96 2.42
N LYS A 399 -17.72 7.04 2.67
CA LYS A 399 -18.26 8.39 2.85
C LYS A 399 -17.49 9.37 1.96
N LEU A 400 -18.05 10.55 1.76
CA LEU A 400 -17.45 11.63 0.98
C LEU A 400 -17.34 12.87 1.87
N VAL A 401 -16.17 13.50 1.86
CA VAL A 401 -15.96 14.88 2.32
C VAL A 401 -15.57 15.71 1.12
N GLU A 402 -16.23 16.83 0.93
CA GLU A 402 -15.89 17.82 -0.10
C GLU A 402 -15.09 18.94 0.57
N LEU A 403 -13.94 19.25 0.00
CA LEU A 403 -13.08 20.40 0.34
C LEU A 403 -13.11 21.38 -0.84
N ASP A 404 -12.48 22.55 -0.68
CA ASP A 404 -12.49 23.60 -1.72
C ASP A 404 -11.88 23.12 -3.05
N ASP A 405 -10.74 22.43 -2.99
CA ASP A 405 -9.98 21.96 -4.16
C ASP A 405 -10.02 20.43 -4.34
N ASP A 406 -10.49 19.70 -3.32
CA ASP A 406 -10.38 18.24 -3.22
C ASP A 406 -11.70 17.58 -2.84
N GLN A 407 -11.80 16.30 -3.13
CA GLN A 407 -12.86 15.43 -2.63
C GLN A 407 -12.23 14.18 -2.02
N LEU A 408 -12.54 13.91 -0.75
CA LEU A 408 -12.03 12.75 -0.02
C LEU A 408 -13.10 11.67 0.07
N ILE A 409 -12.92 10.56 -0.65
CA ILE A 409 -13.69 9.34 -0.39
C ILE A 409 -12.95 8.58 0.70
N TYR A 410 -13.64 8.18 1.76
CA TYR A 410 -13.00 7.42 2.83
C TYR A 410 -13.84 6.22 3.27
N VAL A 411 -13.16 5.10 3.49
CA VAL A 411 -13.74 3.84 3.98
C VAL A 411 -13.52 3.75 5.48
N THR A 412 -14.56 3.34 6.20
CA THR A 412 -14.56 3.25 7.67
C THR A 412 -14.68 1.80 8.15
N SER A 413 -14.70 1.63 9.47
CA SER A 413 -14.93 0.35 10.16
C SER A 413 -13.67 -0.54 10.28
N PHE A 414 -12.47 0.03 10.16
CA PHE A 414 -11.21 -0.63 10.50
C PHE A 414 -10.93 -0.52 12.00
N VAL A 415 -10.69 -1.64 12.70
CA VAL A 415 -10.46 -1.61 14.16
C VAL A 415 -9.04 -1.21 14.52
N ASP A 416 -8.08 -1.39 13.62
CA ASP A 416 -6.68 -1.04 13.78
C ASP A 416 -6.02 -0.68 12.43
N LEU A 417 -4.72 -0.40 12.48
CA LEU A 417 -3.92 -0.04 11.31
C LEU A 417 -3.73 -1.24 10.35
N GLU A 418 -3.70 -2.45 10.89
CA GLU A 418 -3.43 -3.65 10.09
C GLU A 418 -4.63 -3.99 9.20
N ASP A 419 -5.86 -3.89 9.74
CA ASP A 419 -7.09 -4.00 8.96
C ASP A 419 -7.11 -3.02 7.77
N ALA A 420 -6.71 -1.77 8.01
CA ALA A 420 -6.66 -0.74 6.97
C ALA A 420 -5.59 -1.05 5.90
N LYS A 421 -4.45 -1.63 6.29
CA LYS A 421 -3.39 -2.09 5.37
C LYS A 421 -3.83 -3.27 4.53
N ILE A 422 -4.51 -4.25 5.14
CA ILE A 422 -5.09 -5.39 4.43
C ILE A 422 -6.08 -4.89 3.37
N TYR A 423 -6.94 -3.94 3.72
CA TYR A 423 -7.88 -3.34 2.77
C TYR A 423 -7.16 -2.53 1.67
N GLU A 424 -6.16 -1.73 2.02
CA GLU A 424 -5.37 -0.97 1.03
C GLU A 424 -4.75 -1.90 0.00
N GLU A 425 -4.07 -2.97 0.44
CA GLU A 425 -3.43 -3.93 -0.45
C GLU A 425 -4.44 -4.73 -1.28
N SER A 426 -5.66 -4.96 -0.76
CA SER A 426 -6.70 -5.65 -1.52
C SER A 426 -7.30 -4.80 -2.64
N ILE A 427 -7.53 -3.50 -2.39
CA ILE A 427 -8.17 -2.61 -3.37
C ILE A 427 -7.19 -2.07 -4.40
N LYS A 428 -5.89 -1.98 -4.06
CA LYS A 428 -4.83 -1.33 -4.86
C LYS A 428 -4.81 -1.72 -6.33
N SER A 429 -4.87 -3.00 -6.65
CA SER A 429 -4.84 -3.51 -8.04
C SER A 429 -6.11 -3.17 -8.83
N SER A 430 -7.23 -3.04 -8.12
CA SER A 430 -8.56 -2.75 -8.69
C SER A 430 -8.88 -1.26 -8.69
N LEU A 431 -8.14 -0.44 -7.95
CA LEU A 431 -8.44 0.96 -7.71
C LEU A 431 -8.57 1.76 -9.01
N LYS A 432 -7.69 1.50 -9.99
CA LYS A 432 -7.77 2.12 -11.33
C LYS A 432 -9.09 1.84 -12.03
N ASN A 433 -9.60 0.61 -11.91
CA ASN A 433 -10.86 0.22 -12.51
C ASN A 433 -12.05 0.66 -11.66
N ILE A 434 -11.87 0.99 -10.38
CA ILE A 434 -12.92 1.52 -9.50
C ILE A 434 -13.10 3.02 -9.74
N MET A 435 -12.00 3.78 -9.75
CA MET A 435 -11.99 5.23 -9.91
C MET A 435 -12.27 5.62 -11.36
N LYS A 436 -13.44 6.20 -11.63
CA LYS A 436 -13.87 6.67 -12.96
C LYS A 436 -13.39 8.08 -13.28
N VAL A 437 -12.17 8.37 -12.83
CA VAL A 437 -11.48 9.64 -12.96
C VAL A 437 -10.03 9.36 -13.37
N PRO A 438 -9.31 10.32 -13.99
CA PRO A 438 -7.94 10.11 -14.43
C PRO A 438 -7.01 9.66 -13.29
N ALA A 439 -6.14 8.69 -13.54
CA ALA A 439 -5.25 8.11 -12.52
C ALA A 439 -4.30 9.12 -11.85
N ASN A 440 -3.95 10.21 -12.56
CA ASN A 440 -3.11 11.28 -12.03
C ASN A 440 -3.86 12.28 -11.13
N LYS A 441 -5.19 12.15 -11.03
CA LYS A 441 -6.04 13.04 -10.24
C LYS A 441 -6.33 12.52 -8.83
N TYR A 442 -5.93 11.30 -8.50
CA TYR A 442 -6.18 10.75 -7.17
C TYR A 442 -4.97 10.07 -6.54
N LYS A 443 -4.97 10.04 -5.22
CA LYS A 443 -3.99 9.33 -4.37
C LYS A 443 -4.72 8.64 -3.24
N SER A 444 -4.18 7.53 -2.73
CA SER A 444 -4.72 6.86 -1.56
C SER A 444 -3.73 6.83 -0.40
N PHE A 445 -4.25 6.78 0.82
CA PHE A 445 -3.46 6.66 2.04
C PHE A 445 -4.32 6.15 3.20
N ILE A 446 -3.66 5.61 4.23
CA ILE A 446 -4.30 5.24 5.49
C ILE A 446 -4.12 6.38 6.50
N ILE A 447 -5.13 6.65 7.31
CA ILE A 447 -5.09 7.72 8.31
C ILE A 447 -5.89 7.36 9.55
N SER A 448 -5.40 7.75 10.74
CA SER A 448 -6.18 7.64 11.98
C SER A 448 -7.32 8.65 12.00
N LYS A 449 -8.40 8.36 12.71
CA LYS A 449 -9.52 9.30 12.89
C LYS A 449 -9.06 10.68 13.36
N GLU A 450 -8.15 10.74 14.33
CA GLU A 450 -7.65 11.99 14.93
C GLU A 450 -6.82 12.82 13.95
N ASN A 451 -6.11 12.18 13.02
CA ASN A 451 -5.40 12.90 11.96
C ASN A 451 -6.35 13.31 10.83
N PHE A 452 -7.37 12.48 10.53
CA PHE A 452 -8.36 12.77 9.50
C PHE A 452 -9.17 14.04 9.81
N GLU A 453 -9.54 14.25 11.07
CA GLU A 453 -10.23 15.45 11.52
C GLU A 453 -9.45 16.76 11.29
N LYS A 454 -8.15 16.67 10.99
CA LYS A 454 -7.28 17.82 10.67
C LYS A 454 -7.19 18.11 9.16
N LEU A 455 -7.77 17.26 8.30
CA LEU A 455 -7.77 17.46 6.85
C LEU A 455 -8.86 18.45 6.45
N THR A 456 -8.55 19.76 6.53
CA THR A 456 -9.51 20.84 6.25
C THR A 456 -9.41 21.43 4.85
N ASP A 457 -8.29 21.24 4.17
CA ASP A 457 -7.97 21.86 2.88
C ASP A 457 -6.83 21.11 2.18
N ARG A 458 -6.55 21.48 0.93
CA ARG A 458 -5.47 20.90 0.10
C ARG A 458 -4.11 20.92 0.77
N ASN A 459 -3.78 22.00 1.50
CA ASN A 459 -2.48 22.11 2.17
C ASN A 459 -2.39 21.08 3.29
N ARG A 460 -3.46 20.91 4.09
CA ARG A 460 -3.51 19.87 5.13
C ARG A 460 -3.40 18.46 4.57
N VAL A 461 -4.01 18.19 3.42
CA VAL A 461 -3.87 16.90 2.73
C VAL A 461 -2.41 16.68 2.31
N ASN A 462 -1.78 17.69 1.68
CA ASN A 462 -0.38 17.58 1.25
C ASN A 462 0.59 17.42 2.44
N ASP A 463 0.39 18.18 3.52
CA ASP A 463 1.15 18.05 4.77
C ASP A 463 1.03 16.62 5.32
N TYR A 464 -0.18 16.05 5.28
CA TYR A 464 -0.39 14.67 5.73
C TYR A 464 0.31 13.66 4.83
N LEU A 465 0.26 13.83 3.50
CA LEU A 465 0.94 12.93 2.58
C LEU A 465 2.46 12.93 2.79
N GLU A 466 3.06 14.09 3.08
CA GLU A 466 4.48 14.17 3.46
C GLU A 466 4.72 13.49 4.82
N PHE A 467 3.86 13.72 5.80
CA PHE A 467 3.93 13.05 7.10
C PHE A 467 3.83 11.52 6.93
N TYR A 468 2.88 11.03 6.15
CA TYR A 468 2.62 9.61 5.91
C TYR A 468 3.87 8.93 5.35
N LYS A 469 4.44 9.47 4.26
CA LYS A 469 5.66 8.95 3.62
C LYS A 469 6.87 8.82 4.56
N ASN A 470 6.95 9.68 5.58
CA ASN A 470 8.08 9.70 6.50
C ASN A 470 7.90 8.79 7.72
N ASN A 471 6.69 8.29 7.97
CA ASN A 471 6.35 7.60 9.23
C ASN A 471 5.72 6.21 9.03
N TYR A 472 5.22 5.90 7.84
CA TYR A 472 4.59 4.63 7.46
C TYR A 472 5.19 4.14 6.14
#